data_AF-A0A2W4MKC2-F1
#
_entry.id   AF-A0A2W4MKC2-F1
#
_cell.length_a   1.000
_cell.length_b   1.000
_cell.length_c   1.000
_cell.angle_alpha   90.00
_cell.angle_beta   90.00
_cell.angle_gamma   90.00
#
_symmetry.space_group_name_H-M   'P 1'
#
loop_
_entity.id
_entity.type
_entity.pdbx_description
1 polymer ?
#
loop_
_entity_poly.entity_id
_entity_poly.type
_entity_poly.pdbx_seq_one_letter_code
_entity_poly.pdbx_strand_id
1 'polypeptide(L)' 'MLDILIAVGMAVVIWSVAMLLLRMLASKPPEIDPSDVVVTDQDYRCTVCGAEVTMKMVNVAEDKPPKHCREEMVPVWRP' A
#
# COMPACT_ATOMS: atom_id res chain seq x y z
N MET A 1 30.04 -27.20 -25.90
CA MET A 1 28.60 -27.54 -25.78
C MET A 1 28.17 -27.59 -24.32
N LEU A 2 28.90 -28.28 -23.43
CA LEU A 2 28.60 -28.31 -21.99
C LEU A 2 28.54 -26.91 -21.36
N ASP A 3 29.48 -26.03 -21.68
CA ASP A 3 29.51 -24.67 -21.13
C ASP A 3 28.27 -23.84 -21.52
N ILE A 4 27.77 -24.04 -22.75
CA ILE A 4 26.55 -23.40 -23.24
C ILE A 4 25.34 -23.91 -22.46
N LEU A 5 25.27 -25.22 -22.19
CA LEU A 5 24.19 -25.81 -21.39
C LEU A 5 24.21 -25.28 -19.95
N ILE A 6 25.39 -25.13 -19.35
CA ILE A 6 25.55 -24.56 -18.01
C ILE A 6 25.12 -23.09 -18.00
N ALA A 7 25.55 -22.29 -18.98
CA ALA A 7 25.18 -20.89 -19.09
C ALA A 7 23.65 -20.70 -19.23
N VAL A 8 23.02 -21.50 -20.09
CA VAL A 8 21.55 -21.48 -20.26
C VAL A 8 20.86 -21.93 -18.97
N GLY A 9 21.35 -22.97 -18.31
CA GLY A 9 20.82 -23.43 -17.03
C GLY A 9 20.87 -22.35 -15.95
N MET A 10 22.01 -21.66 -15.82
CA MET A 10 22.15 -20.54 -14.88
C MET A 10 21.21 -19.38 -15.22
N ALA A 11 21.08 -19.02 -16.50
CA ALA A 11 20.18 -17.95 -16.91
C ALA A 11 18.72 -18.27 -16.53
N VAL A 12 18.27 -19.50 -16.74
CA VAL A 12 16.93 -19.96 -16.36
C VAL A 12 16.72 -19.90 -14.85
N VAL A 13 17.71 -20.35 -14.06
CA VAL A 13 17.63 -20.31 -12.60
C VAL A 13 17.56 -18.87 -12.10
N ILE A 14 18.45 -18.00 -12.56
CA ILE A 14 18.49 -16.59 -12.18
C ILE A 14 17.16 -15.91 -12.51
N TRP A 15 16.67 -16.09 -13.73
CA TRP A 15 15.40 -15.53 -14.16
C TRP A 15 14.22 -16.01 -13.31
N SER A 16 14.18 -17.30 -13.01
CA SER A 16 13.11 -17.90 -12.20
C SER A 16 13.11 -17.36 -10.77
N VAL A 17 14.29 -17.23 -10.15
CA VAL A 17 14.44 -16.66 -8.81
C VAL A 17 14.07 -15.18 -8.80
N ALA A 18 14.52 -14.40 -9.78
CA ALA A 18 14.16 -12.99 -9.90
C ALA A 18 12.64 -12.80 -10.02
N MET A 19 11.99 -13.59 -10.88
CA MET A 19 10.54 -13.54 -11.06
C MET A 19 9.78 -13.96 -9.79
N LEU A 20 10.28 -14.93 -9.03
CA LEU A 20 9.69 -15.33 -7.76
C LEU A 20 9.73 -14.18 -6.74
N LEU A 21 10.89 -13.53 -6.60
CA LEU A 21 11.05 -12.40 -5.69
C LEU A 21 10.16 -11.21 -6.07
N LEU A 22 10.08 -10.89 -7.37
CA LEU A 22 9.18 -9.84 -7.85
C LEU A 22 7.72 -10.15 -7.55
N ARG A 23 7.29 -11.41 -7.71
CA ARG A 23 5.92 -11.84 -7.39
C ARG A 23 5.60 -11.74 -5.90
N MET A 24 6.56 -12.00 -5.03
CA MET A 24 6.38 -11.83 -3.58
C MET A 24 6.22 -10.36 -3.19
N LEU A 25 7.00 -9.46 -3.80
CA LEU A 25 6.92 -8.03 -3.52
C LEU A 25 5.68 -7.37 -4.13
N ALA A 26 5.23 -7.88 -5.28
CA ALA A 26 4.06 -7.38 -6.00
C ALA A 26 2.75 -8.09 -5.59
N SER A 27 2.75 -8.87 -4.51
CA SER A 27 1.53 -9.55 -4.05
C SER A 27 0.47 -8.52 -3.64
N LYS A 28 -0.74 -8.65 -4.20
CA LYS A 28 -1.88 -7.83 -3.77
C LYS A 28 -2.10 -8.06 -2.26
N PRO A 29 -2.31 -6.99 -1.46
CA PRO A 29 -2.77 -7.14 -0.09
C PRO A 29 -4.03 -8.01 -0.02
N PRO A 30 -4.28 -8.70 1.11
CA PRO A 30 -5.53 -9.43 1.30
C PRO A 30 -6.71 -8.48 1.08
N GLU A 31 -7.79 -9.02 0.50
CA GLU A 31 -9.02 -8.27 0.32
C GLU A 31 -9.62 -7.95 1.69
N ILE A 32 -10.04 -6.70 1.90
CA ILE A 32 -10.65 -6.24 3.14
C ILE A 32 -12.11 -6.69 3.13
N ASP A 33 -12.59 -7.30 4.22
CA ASP A 33 -14.01 -7.64 4.36
C ASP A 33 -14.83 -6.34 4.42
N PRO A 34 -15.93 -6.21 3.66
CA PRO A 34 -16.81 -5.04 3.74
C PRO A 34 -17.32 -4.72 5.15
N SER A 35 -17.37 -5.71 6.04
CA SER A 35 -17.74 -5.53 7.45
C SER A 35 -16.64 -4.92 8.33
N ASP A 36 -15.38 -4.93 7.87
CA ASP A 36 -14.23 -4.34 8.56
C ASP A 36 -14.07 -2.84 8.27
N VAL A 37 -14.91 -2.26 7.42
CA VAL A 37 -14.91 -0.83 7.10
C VAL A 37 -16.19 -0.15 7.54
N VAL A 38 -16.05 1.03 8.15
CA VAL A 38 -17.17 1.89 8.52
C VAL A 38 -17.21 3.07 7.56
N VAL A 39 -18.39 3.31 7.00
CA VAL A 39 -18.64 4.51 6.19
C VAL A 39 -18.58 5.73 7.12
N THR A 40 -17.79 6.71 6.73
CA THR A 40 -17.57 7.96 7.48
C THR A 40 -17.55 9.12 6.50
N ASP A 41 -17.67 10.36 6.97
CA ASP A 41 -17.51 11.56 6.15
C ASP A 41 -16.73 12.59 6.99
N GLN A 42 -15.46 12.24 7.27
CA GLN A 42 -14.60 13.04 8.13
C GLN A 42 -13.57 13.82 7.33
N ASP A 43 -13.55 15.13 7.56
CA ASP A 43 -12.59 16.03 6.96
C ASP A 43 -11.31 16.11 7.78
N TYR A 44 -10.18 16.15 7.09
CA TYR A 44 -8.85 16.32 7.68
C TYR A 44 -8.11 17.46 6.99
N ARG A 45 -7.28 18.16 7.76
CA ARG A 45 -6.41 19.23 7.26
C ARG A 45 -4.97 19.02 7.73
N CYS A 46 -4.03 19.21 6.83
CA CYS A 46 -2.61 19.23 7.16
C CYS A 46 -2.23 20.54 7.88
N THR A 47 -1.56 20.42 9.02
CA THR A 47 -1.03 21.53 9.82
C THR A 47 0.14 22.25 9.15
N VAL A 48 0.88 21.56 8.29
CA VAL A 48 2.10 22.08 7.64
C VAL A 48 1.77 22.91 6.39
N CYS A 49 1.00 22.36 5.46
CA CYS A 49 0.74 22.99 4.16
C CYS A 49 -0.72 23.41 3.93
N GLY A 50 -1.64 23.01 4.81
CA GLY A 50 -3.07 23.33 4.68
C GLY A 50 -3.87 22.45 3.72
N ALA A 51 -3.29 21.41 3.13
CA ALA A 51 -4.03 20.48 2.27
C ALA A 51 -5.20 19.81 3.04
N GLU A 52 -6.36 19.69 2.37
CA GLU A 52 -7.57 19.10 2.93
C GLU A 52 -7.97 17.83 2.17
N VAL A 53 -8.49 16.85 2.90
CA VAL A 53 -9.03 15.61 2.34
C VAL A 53 -10.22 15.14 3.17
N THR A 54 -11.21 14.53 2.51
CA THR A 54 -12.36 13.90 3.15
C THR A 54 -12.21 12.38 3.13
N MET A 55 -12.19 11.76 4.31
CA MET A 55 -12.23 10.31 4.48
C MET A 55 -13.67 9.81 4.38
N LYS A 56 -13.94 8.95 3.39
CA LYS A 56 -15.26 8.34 3.11
C LYS A 56 -15.47 6.99 3.81
N MET A 57 -14.39 6.31 4.11
CA MET A 57 -14.38 4.96 4.68
C MET A 57 -13.14 4.82 5.57
N VAL A 58 -13.30 4.15 6.70
CA VAL A 58 -12.20 3.84 7.62
C VAL A 58 -12.23 2.38 8.03
N ASN A 59 -11.06 1.75 8.15
CA ASN A 59 -10.95 0.40 8.67
C ASN A 59 -11.08 0.42 10.20
N VAL A 60 -11.95 -0.44 10.77
CA VAL A 60 -12.19 -0.50 12.23
C VAL A 60 -10.93 -0.88 13.01
N ALA A 61 -10.06 -1.70 12.44
CA ALA A 61 -8.82 -2.14 13.06
C ALA A 61 -7.69 -1.09 13.00
N GLU A 62 -7.74 -0.17 12.02
CA GLU A 62 -6.70 0.85 11.79
C GLU A 62 -7.32 2.24 11.58
N ASP A 63 -8.01 2.74 12.59
CA ASP A 63 -8.54 4.12 12.63
C ASP A 63 -7.43 5.11 13.02
N LYS A 64 -6.61 5.51 12.04
CA LYS A 64 -5.58 6.54 12.20
C LYS A 64 -5.80 7.68 11.19
N PRO A 65 -5.55 8.94 11.60
CA PRO A 65 -5.59 10.06 10.67
C PRO A 65 -4.65 9.86 9.46
N PRO A 66 -5.04 10.35 8.27
CA PRO A 66 -4.18 10.31 7.10
C PRO A 66 -2.90 11.13 7.34
N LYS A 67 -1.83 10.73 6.65
CA LYS A 67 -0.54 11.44 6.72
C LYS A 67 -0.33 12.31 5.48
N HIS A 68 0.16 13.51 5.70
CA HIS A 68 0.61 14.43 4.65
C HIS A 68 1.72 15.34 5.17
N CYS A 69 2.64 15.76 4.30
CA CYS A 69 3.90 16.39 4.72
C CYS A 69 4.69 15.56 5.75
N ARG A 70 4.47 14.23 5.76
CA ARG A 70 5.02 13.28 6.74
C ARG A 70 4.52 13.48 8.18
N GLU A 71 3.52 14.32 8.38
CA GLU A 71 2.82 14.53 9.65
C GLU A 71 1.40 13.94 9.59
N GLU A 72 0.84 13.63 10.76
CA GLU A 72 -0.56 13.22 10.89
C GLU A 72 -1.46 14.45 10.74
N MET A 73 -2.47 14.35 9.88
CA MET A 73 -3.45 15.43 9.70
C MET A 73 -4.36 15.54 10.93
N VAL A 74 -4.94 16.73 11.13
CA VAL A 74 -5.90 16.97 12.20
C VAL A 74 -7.33 16.94 11.65
N PRO A 75 -8.30 16.36 12.40
CA PRO A 75 -9.69 16.37 11.99
C PRO A 75 -10.24 17.80 12.01
N VAL A 76 -11.07 18.12 11.03
CA VAL A 76 -11.76 19.40 10.90
C VAL A 76 -13.25 19.13 10.94
N TRP A 77 -13.94 19.78 11.87
CA TRP A 77 -15.38 19.71 11.93
C TRP A 77 -15.99 20.81 11.04
N ARG A 78 -16.81 20.42 10.06
CA ARG A 78 -17.69 21.34 9.34
C ARG A 78 -19.15 21.11 9.80
N PRO A 79 -19.88 22.19 10.13
CA PRO A 79 -21.30 22.12 10.49
C PRO A 79 -22.20 21.72 9.30
#